data_AF-A0AA39MJT3-F1
#
_entry.id   AF-A0AA39MJT3-F1
#
_cell.length_a   1.000
_cell.length_b   1.000
_cell.length_c   1.000
_cell.angle_alpha   90.00
_cell.angle_beta   90.00
_cell.angle_gamma   90.00
#
_symmetry.space_group_name_H-M   'P 1'
#
loop_
_entity.id
_entity.type
_entity.pdbx_description
1 polymer ?
#
loop_
_entity_poly.entity_id
_entity_poly.type
_entity_poly.pdbx_seq_one_letter_code
_entity_poly.pdbx_strand_id
1 'polypeptide(L)'
;SAALPNYQNITTFLRVKESKGLFYFNTSYQPCRLQQQFIGVTEKKVIKQYQLMNKVCYEKVVDQAGTLVFVHPWKGTAKTVLRLQ
;
A
#
# COMPACT_ATOMS: atom_id res chain seq x y z
N SER A 1 -1.26 -13.68 -10.48
CA SER A 1 -0.53 -12.40 -10.62
C SER A 1 -1.41 -11.28 -10.08
N ALA A 2 -0.84 -10.14 -9.69
CA ALA A 2 -1.64 -8.93 -9.47
C ALA A 2 -2.37 -8.54 -10.78
N ALA A 3 -3.55 -7.93 -10.65
CA ALA A 3 -4.30 -7.44 -11.80
C ALA A 3 -3.59 -6.20 -12.37
N LEU A 4 -2.60 -6.43 -13.23
CA LEU A 4 -1.79 -5.41 -13.87
C LEU A 4 -1.99 -5.43 -15.39
N PRO A 5 -1.75 -4.30 -16.07
CA PRO A 5 -1.63 -4.26 -17.52
C PRO A 5 -0.60 -5.29 -18.01
N ASN A 6 -0.78 -5.81 -19.22
CA ASN A 6 0.08 -6.81 -19.88
C ASN A 6 -0.05 -8.27 -19.39
N TYR A 7 -1.17 -8.65 -18.75
CA TYR A 7 -1.41 -10.04 -18.38
C TYR A 7 -1.42 -11.01 -19.58
N GLN A 8 -1.78 -10.55 -20.78
CA GLN A 8 -1.70 -11.33 -22.03
C GLN A 8 -0.26 -11.71 -22.38
N ASN A 9 0.69 -10.78 -22.27
CA ASN A 9 2.11 -11.06 -22.55
C ASN A 9 2.69 -12.09 -21.57
N ILE A 10 2.27 -12.03 -20.30
CA ILE A 10 2.63 -13.04 -19.29
C ILE A 10 2.03 -14.40 -19.64
N THR A 11 0.81 -14.42 -20.17
CA THR A 11 0.12 -15.64 -20.62
C THR A 11 0.88 -16.29 -21.77
N THR A 12 1.31 -15.50 -22.76
CA THR A 12 2.16 -15.95 -23.87
C THR A 12 3.51 -16.47 -23.38
N PHE A 13 4.16 -15.74 -22.47
CA PHE A 13 5.45 -16.14 -21.88
C PHE A 13 5.37 -17.50 -21.17
N LEU A 14 4.31 -17.71 -20.38
CA LEU A 14 4.06 -18.97 -19.67
C LEU A 14 3.43 -20.06 -20.56
N ARG A 15 3.21 -19.79 -21.86
CA ARG A 15 2.58 -20.70 -22.82
C ARG A 15 1.19 -21.19 -22.39
N VAL A 16 0.45 -20.32 -21.71
CA VAL A 16 -0.92 -20.61 -21.27
C VAL A 16 -1.89 -20.37 -22.44
N LYS A 17 -2.85 -21.28 -22.64
CA LYS A 17 -3.91 -21.08 -23.66
C LYS A 17 -4.95 -20.10 -23.14
N GLU A 18 -5.10 -18.96 -23.80
CA GLU A 18 -6.02 -17.89 -23.37
C GLU A 18 -7.48 -18.36 -23.21
N SER A 19 -7.95 -19.25 -24.09
CA SER A 19 -9.34 -19.71 -24.11
C SER A 19 -9.79 -20.54 -22.90
N LYS A 20 -8.85 -21.11 -22.15
CA LYS A 20 -9.16 -21.99 -21.01
C LYS A 20 -8.31 -21.76 -19.75
N GLY A 21 -7.13 -21.18 -19.91
CA GLY A 21 -6.15 -21.02 -18.83
C GLY A 21 -5.96 -19.60 -18.34
N LEU A 22 -6.56 -18.61 -19.01
CA LEU A 22 -6.44 -17.22 -18.62
C LEU A 22 -7.68 -16.75 -17.86
N PHE A 23 -7.45 -16.38 -16.60
CA PHE A 23 -8.47 -15.77 -15.73
C PHE A 23 -7.97 -14.40 -15.28
N TYR A 24 -8.78 -13.37 -15.54
CA TYR A 24 -8.50 -12.01 -15.12
C TYR A 24 -9.60 -11.50 -14.21
N PHE A 25 -9.24 -11.21 -12.96
CA PHE A 25 -10.13 -10.68 -11.95
C PHE A 25 -9.69 -9.26 -11.61
N ASN A 26 -10.56 -8.28 -11.85
CA ASN A 26 -10.30 -6.89 -11.50
C ASN A 26 -10.52 -6.66 -9.98
N THR A 27 -10.26 -5.44 -9.50
CA THR A 27 -10.39 -5.05 -8.09
C THR A 27 -11.77 -5.36 -7.49
N SER A 28 -12.82 -5.41 -8.32
CA SER A 28 -14.19 -5.71 -7.86
C SER A 28 -14.37 -7.13 -7.32
N TYR A 29 -13.47 -8.07 -7.64
CA TYR A 29 -13.48 -9.44 -7.15
C TYR A 29 -12.75 -9.63 -5.82
N GLN A 30 -12.19 -8.55 -5.23
CA GLN A 30 -11.55 -8.66 -3.92
C GLN A 30 -12.61 -9.03 -2.87
N PRO A 31 -12.37 -10.08 -2.04
CA PRO A 31 -13.35 -10.56 -1.07
C PRO A 31 -13.71 -9.50 -0.03
N CYS A 32 -12.74 -8.66 0.33
CA CYS A 32 -12.94 -7.47 1.13
C CYS A 32 -12.57 -6.25 0.27
N ARG A 33 -13.53 -5.35 0.06
CA ARG A 33 -13.27 -4.11 -0.70
C ARG A 33 -12.30 -3.23 0.08
N LEU A 34 -11.20 -2.85 -0.56
CA LEU A 34 -10.22 -1.94 0.02
C LEU A 34 -10.49 -0.51 -0.48
N GLN A 35 -10.71 0.42 0.45
CA GLN A 35 -10.60 1.85 0.15
C GLN A 35 -9.13 2.27 0.24
N GLN A 36 -8.64 2.97 -0.79
CA GLN A 36 -7.26 3.43 -0.87
C GLN A 36 -7.20 4.94 -0.78
N GLN A 37 -6.31 5.46 0.07
CA GLN A 37 -6.02 6.88 0.19
C GLN A 37 -4.52 7.09 0.01
N PHE A 38 -4.15 8.02 -0.86
CA PHE A 38 -2.75 8.42 -1.07
C PHE A 38 -2.53 9.80 -0.45
N ILE A 39 -1.53 9.91 0.43
CA ILE A 39 -1.15 11.17 1.06
C ILE A 39 0.29 11.49 0.67
N GLY A 40 0.44 12.43 -0.27
CA GLY A 40 1.75 12.92 -0.70
C GLY A 40 2.26 14.00 0.25
N VAL A 41 3.47 13.82 0.77
CA VAL A 41 4.15 14.85 1.58
C VAL A 41 4.99 15.73 0.64
N THR A 42 4.60 16.99 0.46
CA THR A 42 5.23 17.92 -0.50
C THR A 42 6.34 18.79 0.08
N GLU A 43 6.58 18.71 1.39
CA GLU A 43 7.64 19.45 2.08
C GLU A 43 9.03 19.00 1.62
N LYS A 44 9.88 19.97 1.27
CA LYS A 44 11.22 19.71 0.70
C LYS A 44 12.27 19.52 1.79
N LYS A 45 12.09 20.17 2.95
CA LYS A 45 13.05 20.05 4.06
C LYS A 45 12.84 18.71 4.75
N VAL A 46 13.83 17.82 4.65
CA VAL A 46 13.78 16.43 5.17
C VAL A 46 13.26 16.35 6.62
N ILE A 47 13.72 17.23 7.51
CA ILE A 47 13.29 17.23 8.92
C ILE A 47 11.80 17.54 9.05
N LYS A 48 11.31 18.56 8.32
CA LYS A 48 9.90 18.96 8.35
C LYS A 48 9.02 17.93 7.63
N GLN A 49 9.50 17.36 6.53
CA GLN A 49 8.84 16.26 5.82
C GLN A 49 8.61 15.07 6.76
N TYR A 50 9.63 14.71 7.54
CA TYR A 50 9.55 13.62 8.50
C TYR A 50 8.58 13.92 9.65
N GLN A 51 8.59 15.15 10.20
CA GLN A 51 7.63 15.58 11.21
C GLN A 51 6.18 15.56 10.69
N LEU A 52 5.97 16.06 9.48
CA LEU A 52 4.66 16.09 8.83
C LEU A 52 4.14 14.68 8.56
N MET A 53 5.00 13.77 8.09
CA MET A 53 4.64 12.36 7.89
C MET A 53 4.19 11.68 9.19
N ASN A 54 4.89 11.91 10.31
CA ASN A 54 4.48 11.35 11.60
C ASN A 54 3.15 11.93 12.08
N LYS A 55 2.94 13.24 11.93
CA LYS A 55 1.68 13.90 12.29
C LYS A 55 0.50 13.29 11.52
N VAL A 56 0.63 13.17 10.20
CA VAL A 56 -0.39 12.54 9.34
C VAL A 56 -0.63 11.08 9.73
N CYS A 57 0.43 10.33 10.03
CA CYS A 57 0.30 8.94 10.48
C CYS A 57 -0.50 8.84 11.79
N TYR A 58 -0.23 9.72 12.76
CA TYR A 58 -0.96 9.75 14.03
C TYR A 58 -2.44 10.02 13.84
N GLU A 59 -2.77 11.07 13.09
CA GLU A 59 -4.15 11.45 12.79
C GLU A 59 -4.92 10.29 12.12
N LYS A 60 -4.27 9.48 11.28
CA LYS A 60 -4.90 8.35 10.61
C LYS A 60 -5.07 7.11 11.49
N VAL A 61 -4.17 6.91 12.44
CA VAL A 61 -4.16 5.73 13.31
C VAL A 61 -5.14 5.90 14.48
N VAL A 62 -5.24 7.10 15.06
CA VAL A 62 -6.05 7.33 16.27
C VAL A 62 -7.55 7.11 16.02
N ASP A 63 -8.02 7.42 14.81
CA ASP A 63 -9.42 7.28 14.42
C ASP A 63 -9.79 5.85 13.99
N GLN A 64 -8.82 4.93 13.88
CA GLN A 64 -9.02 3.58 13.31
C GLN A 64 -8.63 2.47 14.28
N ALA A 65 -9.61 1.64 14.67
CA ALA A 65 -9.36 0.43 15.45
C ALA A 65 -8.70 -0.66 14.59
N GLY A 66 -7.66 -1.32 15.12
CA GLY A 66 -6.99 -2.45 14.44
C GLY A 66 -6.01 -2.06 13.33
N THR A 67 -5.37 -0.89 13.45
CA THR A 67 -4.44 -0.37 12.44
C THR A 67 -3.08 -1.07 12.45
N LEU A 68 -2.60 -1.49 11.28
CA LEU A 68 -1.25 -2.02 11.07
C LEU A 68 -0.39 -0.98 10.34
N VAL A 69 0.69 -0.53 10.98
CA VAL A 69 1.61 0.47 10.42
C VAL A 69 2.90 -0.18 9.96
N PHE A 70 3.22 -0.05 8.67
CA PHE A 70 4.48 -0.51 8.09
C PHE A 70 5.53 0.62 8.10
N VAL A 71 6.72 0.34 8.63
CA VAL A 71 7.81 1.33 8.80
C VAL A 71 9.11 0.77 8.22
N HIS A 72 9.94 1.65 7.63
CA HIS A 72 11.30 1.33 7.21
C HIS A 72 12.30 2.35 7.80
N PRO A 73 13.50 1.93 8.29
CA PRO A 73 13.95 0.55 8.55
C PRO A 73 13.34 -0.02 9.85
N TRP A 74 13.54 -1.31 10.16
CA TRP A 74 12.96 -1.97 11.35
C TRP A 74 13.26 -1.27 12.68
N LYS A 75 14.45 -0.68 12.85
CA LYS A 75 14.82 0.14 14.02
C LYS A 75 13.97 1.43 14.15
N GLY A 76 13.25 1.79 13.10
CA GLY A 76 12.31 2.90 13.06
C GLY A 76 11.00 2.61 13.78
N THR A 77 10.61 1.34 13.95
CA THR A 77 9.31 0.96 14.57
C THR A 77 9.19 1.52 15.99
N ALA A 78 10.20 1.32 16.84
CA ALA A 78 10.19 1.84 18.21
C ALA A 78 10.12 3.38 18.25
N LYS A 79 10.82 4.06 17.33
CA LYS A 79 10.81 5.53 17.24
C LYS A 79 9.46 6.07 16.77
N THR A 80 8.80 5.38 15.85
CA THR A 80 7.47 5.77 15.38
C THR A 80 6.45 5.57 16.48
N VAL A 81 6.45 4.43 17.18
CA VAL A 81 5.53 4.18 18.32
C VAL A 81 5.67 5.25 19.40
N LEU A 82 6.89 5.62 19.78
CA LEU A 82 7.15 6.69 20.75
C LEU A 82 6.69 8.09 20.30
N ARG A 83 6.49 8.30 18.99
CA ARG A 83 6.07 9.58 18.40
C ARG A 83 4.58 9.62 18.06
N LEU A 84 3.87 8.50 18.23
CA LEU A 84 2.42 8.37 18.01
C LEU A 84 1.65 8.54 19.34
N GLN A 85 2.11 9.46 20.21
CA GLN A 85 1.47 9.83 21.49
C GLN A 85 0.97 11.26 21.43
#